data_AF-A0A7S0FBZ4-F1
#
_entry.id   AF-A0A7S0FBZ4-F1
#
_cell.length_a   1.000
_cell.length_b   1.000
_cell.length_c   1.000
_cell.angle_alpha   90.00
_cell.angle_beta   90.00
_cell.angle_gamma   90.00
#
_symmetry.space_group_name_H-M   'P 1'
#
loop_
_entity.id
_entity.type
_entity.pdbx_description
1 polymer ?
#
loop_
_entity_poly.entity_id
_entity_poly.type
_entity_poly.pdbx_seq_one_letter_code
_entity_poly.pdbx_strand_id
1 'polypeptide(L)'
;NSNRWGEDLPGEEYGPQSMCYEAKLPIEGGTMRTSLCFKSRCNAETMNLEVLIAGNVLRCQNDFQTLGFTYLGQNVIFTCPRLTVACPRLFCPANCSGKGVCNYAADTPRCECFDPKDKSDICNMTQIKAPEESRCSS
;
A
#
# COMPACT_ATOMS: atom_id res chain seq x y z
N ASN A 1 14.33 -34.81 8.62
CA ASN A 1 12.99 -34.73 8.01
C ASN A 1 12.12 -33.81 8.85
N SER A 2 12.15 -32.49 8.61
CA SER A 2 11.22 -31.56 9.26
C SER A 2 11.04 -30.32 8.38
N ASN A 3 9.82 -30.15 7.86
CA ASN A 3 9.36 -28.93 7.21
C ASN A 3 9.47 -27.78 8.22
N ARG A 4 10.39 -26.83 8.00
CA ARG A 4 10.70 -25.72 8.93
C ARG A 4 9.74 -24.52 8.80
N TRP A 5 8.67 -24.64 8.01
CA TRP A 5 7.74 -23.55 7.70
C TRP A 5 6.28 -23.87 8.08
N GLY A 6 6.08 -24.66 9.14
CA GLY A 6 4.74 -24.99 9.66
C GLY A 6 4.20 -24.01 10.70
N GLU A 7 4.96 -22.97 11.05
CA GLU A 7 4.58 -21.92 11.99
C GLU A 7 4.80 -20.56 11.32
N ASP A 8 3.89 -19.62 11.58
CA ASP A 8 3.95 -18.23 11.10
C ASP A 8 5.33 -17.64 11.44
N LEU A 9 5.95 -16.94 10.48
CA LEU A 9 7.23 -16.28 10.70
C LEU A 9 7.03 -15.18 11.76
N PRO A 10 7.82 -15.05 12.84
CA PRO A 10 7.58 -14.00 13.82
C PRO A 10 7.77 -12.61 13.22
N GLY A 11 6.85 -11.74 13.61
CA GLY A 11 6.59 -10.48 12.92
C GLY A 11 5.41 -10.58 11.97
N GLU A 12 5.04 -11.79 11.53
CA GLU A 12 3.80 -12.03 10.81
C GLU A 12 2.63 -11.74 11.77
N GLU A 13 1.79 -10.81 11.35
CA GLU A 13 0.63 -10.34 12.12
C GLU A 13 -0.56 -10.28 11.18
N TYR A 14 -1.70 -10.74 11.67
CA TYR A 14 -2.96 -10.70 10.95
C TYR A 14 -3.93 -9.77 11.68
N GLY A 15 -4.39 -8.73 10.99
CA GLY A 15 -5.33 -7.77 11.58
C GLY A 15 -5.57 -6.53 10.72
N PRO A 16 -6.33 -5.55 11.23
CA PRO A 16 -6.66 -4.33 10.48
C PRO A 16 -5.44 -3.48 10.08
N GLN A 17 -4.31 -3.66 10.78
CA GLN A 17 -3.04 -2.95 10.52
C GLN A 17 -2.02 -3.81 9.79
N SER A 18 -2.38 -5.04 9.40
CA SER A 18 -1.50 -5.94 8.63
C SER A 18 -1.68 -5.73 7.13
N MET A 19 -0.58 -5.83 6.39
CA MET A 19 -0.54 -5.86 4.94
C MET A 19 0.34 -7.00 4.48
N CYS A 20 -0.06 -7.69 3.42
CA CYS A 20 0.69 -8.83 2.90
C CYS A 20 1.59 -8.42 1.73
N TYR A 21 2.82 -8.91 1.78
CA TYR A 21 3.90 -8.59 0.85
C TYR A 21 4.34 -9.85 0.12
N GLU A 22 4.67 -9.72 -1.16
CA GLU A 22 5.37 -10.81 -1.86
C GLU A 22 6.74 -11.02 -1.22
N ALA A 23 7.05 -12.26 -0.85
CA ALA A 23 8.30 -12.62 -0.22
C ALA A 23 8.98 -13.81 -0.92
N LYS A 24 10.30 -13.84 -0.79
CA LYS A 24 11.20 -14.91 -1.24
C LYS A 24 11.94 -15.45 -0.04
N LEU A 25 11.70 -16.73 0.26
CA LEU A 25 12.31 -17.46 1.35
C LEU A 25 13.35 -18.46 0.82
N PRO A 26 14.56 -18.52 1.41
CA PRO A 26 15.52 -19.56 1.10
C PRO A 26 15.00 -20.91 1.60
N ILE A 27 15.04 -21.93 0.74
CA ILE A 27 14.67 -23.30 1.07
C ILE A 27 15.80 -24.25 0.62
N GLU A 28 15.81 -25.47 1.15
CA GLU A 28 16.75 -26.49 0.68
C GLU A 28 16.55 -26.72 -0.83
N GLY A 29 17.61 -26.51 -1.61
CA GLY A 29 17.56 -26.65 -3.07
C GLY A 29 16.99 -25.46 -3.85
N GLY A 30 16.69 -24.31 -3.21
CA GLY A 30 16.26 -23.13 -3.97
C GLY A 30 15.64 -21.98 -3.17
N THR A 31 14.66 -21.32 -3.78
CA THR A 31 13.92 -20.19 -3.21
C THR A 31 12.43 -20.40 -3.40
N MET A 32 11.65 -20.25 -2.33
CA MET A 32 10.20 -20.32 -2.33
C MET A 32 9.61 -18.91 -2.40
N ARG A 33 8.66 -18.69 -3.30
CA ARG A 33 7.83 -17.47 -3.29
C ARG A 33 6.62 -17.70 -2.39
N THR A 34 6.34 -16.75 -1.52
CA THR A 34 5.19 -16.77 -0.62
C THR A 34 4.66 -15.35 -0.41
N SER A 35 3.59 -15.21 0.37
CA SER A 35 3.16 -13.93 0.92
C SER A 35 3.41 -13.91 2.42
N LEU A 36 3.91 -12.80 2.96
CA LEU A 36 4.08 -12.59 4.39
C LEU A 36 3.34 -11.33 4.82
N CYS A 37 2.56 -11.42 5.89
CA CYS A 37 1.71 -10.33 6.35
C CYS A 37 2.34 -9.61 7.54
N PHE A 38 2.71 -8.34 7.39
CA PHE A 38 3.38 -7.56 8.42
C PHE A 38 2.55 -6.36 8.83
N LYS A 39 2.69 -5.95 10.09
CA LYS A 39 2.16 -4.67 10.55
C LYS A 39 2.79 -3.53 9.78
N SER A 40 1.96 -2.62 9.28
CA SER A 40 2.40 -1.58 8.37
C SER A 40 1.73 -0.25 8.70
N ARG A 41 2.41 0.87 8.44
CA ARG A 41 1.84 2.22 8.59
C ARG A 41 2.39 3.18 7.55
N CYS A 42 1.54 4.11 7.12
CA CYS A 42 1.93 5.19 6.23
C CYS A 42 2.49 6.36 7.04
N ASN A 43 3.71 6.79 6.75
CA ASN A 43 4.33 7.94 7.38
C ASN A 43 4.20 9.17 6.47
N ALA A 44 3.37 10.14 6.89
CA ALA A 44 3.10 11.36 6.13
C ALA A 44 4.26 12.36 6.14
N GLU A 45 5.10 12.37 7.18
CA GLU A 45 6.25 13.27 7.27
C GLU A 45 7.33 12.86 6.28
N THR A 46 7.58 11.56 6.15
CA THR A 46 8.61 11.04 5.24
C THR A 46 8.06 10.56 3.90
N MET A 47 6.74 10.61 3.70
CA MET A 47 6.04 10.15 2.49
C MET A 47 6.30 8.68 2.11
N ASN A 48 6.47 7.81 3.11
CA ASN A 48 6.89 6.42 2.91
C ASN A 48 5.95 5.43 3.62
N LEU A 49 5.95 4.18 3.14
CA LEU A 49 5.36 3.05 3.85
C LEU A 49 6.40 2.44 4.80
N GLU A 50 6.05 2.36 6.08
CA GLU A 50 6.86 1.72 7.12
C GLU A 50 6.30 0.33 7.45
N VAL A 51 7.16 -0.68 7.36
CA VAL A 51 6.85 -2.09 7.64
C VAL A 51 7.56 -2.50 8.92
N LEU A 52 6.79 -3.00 9.90
CA LEU A 52 7.28 -3.37 11.22
C LEU A 52 7.50 -4.88 11.27
N ILE A 53 8.76 -5.30 11.36
CA ILE A 53 9.16 -6.72 11.33
C ILE A 53 10.10 -7.00 12.52
N ALA A 54 9.68 -7.87 13.44
CA ALA A 54 10.47 -8.27 14.61
C ALA A 54 11.09 -7.09 15.39
N GLY A 55 10.32 -6.00 15.56
CA GLY A 55 10.76 -4.77 16.24
C GLY A 55 11.58 -3.79 15.39
N ASN A 56 11.92 -4.15 14.15
CA ASN A 56 12.60 -3.26 13.20
C ASN A 56 11.59 -2.56 12.31
N VAL A 57 11.95 -1.35 11.85
CA VAL A 57 11.17 -0.55 10.90
C VAL A 57 11.91 -0.50 9.58
N LEU A 58 11.36 -1.16 8.56
CA LEU A 58 11.83 -1.11 7.19
C LEU A 58 10.98 -0.11 6.40
N ARG A 59 11.61 0.66 5.52
CA ARG A 59 10.94 1.76 4.80
C ARG A 59 10.94 1.49 3.30
N CYS A 60 9.75 1.39 2.73
CA CYS A 60 9.57 1.36 1.29
C CYS A 60 9.65 2.79 0.74
N GLN A 61 10.73 3.08 0.02
CA GLN A 61 10.99 4.39 -0.61
C GLN A 61 10.45 4.45 -2.04
N ASN A 62 10.41 3.31 -2.73
CA ASN A 62 9.97 3.22 -4.11
C ASN A 62 9.00 2.06 -4.32
N ASP A 63 8.15 2.18 -5.34
CA ASP A 63 7.31 1.08 -5.82
C ASP A 63 8.18 -0.14 -6.15
N PHE A 64 7.76 -1.33 -5.70
CA PHE A 64 8.43 -2.60 -6.00
C PHE A 64 9.87 -2.72 -5.50
N GLN A 65 10.31 -1.84 -4.61
CA GLN A 65 11.60 -1.97 -3.95
C GLN A 65 11.68 -3.31 -3.22
N THR A 66 12.78 -4.04 -3.40
CA THR A 66 13.05 -5.25 -2.63
C THR A 66 13.86 -4.91 -1.38
N LEU A 67 13.40 -5.39 -0.23
CA LEU A 67 14.05 -5.19 1.06
C LEU A 67 14.34 -6.56 1.69
N GLY A 68 15.53 -6.70 2.24
CA GLY A 68 15.98 -7.91 2.92
C GLY A 68 16.04 -7.72 4.43
N PHE A 69 15.70 -8.76 5.17
CA PHE A 69 16.00 -8.86 6.60
C PHE A 69 16.46 -10.28 6.94
N THR A 70 17.26 -10.40 7.99
CA THR A 70 17.71 -11.70 8.47
C THR A 70 16.81 -12.16 9.60
N TYR A 71 16.28 -13.38 9.48
CA TYR A 71 15.46 -14.03 10.49
C TYR A 71 15.91 -15.48 10.70
N LEU A 72 16.23 -15.86 11.95
CA LEU A 72 16.82 -17.16 12.31
C LEU A 72 18.01 -17.57 11.40
N GLY A 73 18.84 -16.60 11.03
CA GLY A 73 19.99 -16.82 10.14
C GLY A 73 19.64 -17.05 8.67
N GLN A 74 18.37 -16.90 8.29
CA GLN A 74 17.90 -16.94 6.90
C GLN A 74 17.66 -15.51 6.39
N ASN A 75 18.08 -15.23 5.17
CA ASN A 75 17.80 -13.96 4.52
C ASN A 75 16.45 -14.02 3.83
N VAL A 76 15.47 -13.32 4.39
CA VAL A 76 14.14 -13.14 3.80
C VAL A 76 14.16 -11.87 2.98
N ILE A 77 13.64 -11.93 1.75
CA ILE A 77 13.48 -10.77 0.89
C ILE A 77 11.99 -10.57 0.65
N PHE A 78 11.48 -9.36 0.86
CA PHE A 78 10.13 -8.99 0.44
C PHE A 78 10.13 -7.83 -0.54
N THR A 79 9.07 -7.73 -1.31
CA THR A 79 8.86 -6.69 -2.32
C THR A 79 7.83 -5.70 -1.80
N CYS A 80 8.21 -4.43 -1.72
CA CYS A 80 7.30 -3.33 -1.41
C CYS A 80 6.19 -3.24 -2.47
N PRO A 81 4.94 -2.96 -2.08
CA PRO A 81 3.85 -2.75 -3.01
C PRO A 81 4.03 -1.42 -3.77
N ARG A 82 3.11 -1.14 -4.69
CA ARG A 82 2.92 0.23 -5.17
C ARG A 82 2.49 1.11 -3.99
N LEU A 83 3.23 2.18 -3.72
CA LEU A 83 2.97 3.05 -2.57
C LEU A 83 1.61 3.75 -2.68
N THR A 84 1.15 4.05 -3.89
CA THR A 84 -0.19 4.62 -4.16
C THR A 84 -1.33 3.67 -3.80
N VAL A 85 -1.09 2.36 -3.82
CA VAL A 85 -2.07 1.34 -3.45
C VAL A 85 -2.04 1.08 -1.95
N ALA A 86 -0.84 0.96 -1.36
CA ALA A 86 -0.67 0.68 0.06
C ALA A 86 -0.97 1.90 0.95
N CYS A 87 -0.64 3.10 0.48
CA CYS A 87 -0.77 4.36 1.20
C CYS A 87 -1.46 5.42 0.33
N PRO A 88 -2.73 5.22 -0.08
CA PRO A 88 -3.41 6.13 -1.00
C PRO A 88 -3.53 7.56 -0.48
N ARG A 89 -3.47 7.76 0.84
CA ARG A 89 -3.51 9.08 1.49
C ARG A 89 -2.17 9.82 1.51
N LEU A 90 -1.05 9.13 1.28
CA LEU A 90 0.24 9.79 1.06
C LEU A 90 0.33 10.38 -0.34
N PHE A 91 -0.46 9.85 -1.26
CA PHE A 91 -0.61 10.37 -2.61
C PHE A 91 -1.98 11.03 -2.71
N CYS A 92 -2.36 11.48 -3.90
CA CYS A 92 -3.68 12.04 -4.06
C CYS A 92 -4.74 10.97 -3.75
N PRO A 93 -5.58 11.15 -2.72
CA PRO A 93 -6.46 10.09 -2.26
C PRO A 93 -7.50 9.76 -3.34
N ALA A 94 -7.49 8.50 -3.77
CA ALA A 94 -8.30 7.96 -4.88
C ALA A 94 -8.25 8.80 -6.18
N ASN A 95 -7.16 9.55 -6.40
CA ASN A 95 -7.04 10.51 -7.50
C ASN A 95 -8.27 11.44 -7.64
N CYS A 96 -8.81 11.87 -6.49
CA CYS A 96 -10.01 12.71 -6.39
C CYS A 96 -11.24 12.15 -7.11
N SER A 97 -11.31 10.82 -7.25
CA SER A 97 -12.35 10.13 -8.03
C SER A 97 -12.50 10.64 -9.48
N GLY A 98 -11.49 11.34 -10.01
CA GLY A 98 -11.57 12.06 -11.29
C GLY A 98 -12.48 13.30 -11.27
N LYS A 99 -12.93 13.76 -10.10
CA LYS A 99 -13.89 14.87 -9.90
C LYS A 99 -13.29 16.08 -9.18
N GLY A 100 -11.96 16.20 -9.18
CA GLY A 100 -11.24 17.31 -8.59
C GLY A 100 -9.80 17.39 -9.06
N VAL A 101 -9.07 18.38 -8.55
CA VAL A 101 -7.63 18.55 -8.77
C VAL A 101 -6.89 18.19 -7.50
N CYS A 102 -5.76 17.50 -7.64
CA CYS A 102 -4.91 17.28 -6.50
C CYS A 102 -4.08 18.52 -6.17
N ASN A 103 -4.18 18.98 -4.93
CA ASN A 103 -3.27 19.98 -4.39
C ASN A 103 -2.06 19.28 -3.76
N TYR A 104 -0.98 19.17 -4.54
CA TYR A 104 0.32 18.64 -4.08
C TYR A 104 1.16 19.67 -3.32
N ALA A 105 0.75 20.94 -3.28
CA ALA A 105 1.46 22.00 -2.54
C ALA A 105 1.07 22.05 -1.05
N ALA A 106 0.05 21.29 -0.64
CA ALA A 106 -0.30 21.13 0.77
C ALA A 106 0.67 20.16 1.48
N ASP A 107 0.82 20.29 2.80
CA ASP A 107 1.68 19.42 3.64
C ASP A 107 1.34 17.93 3.49
N THR A 108 0.10 17.61 3.15
CA THR A 108 -0.33 16.28 2.71
C THR A 108 -1.19 16.46 1.46
N PRO A 109 -0.92 15.73 0.35
CA PRO A 109 -1.71 15.84 -0.86
C PRO A 109 -3.21 15.66 -0.59
N ARG A 110 -4.02 16.61 -1.04
CA ARG A 110 -5.47 16.62 -0.82
C ARG A 110 -6.23 16.96 -2.09
N CYS A 111 -7.49 16.56 -2.13
CA CYS A 111 -8.35 16.83 -3.26
C CYS A 111 -9.08 18.18 -3.12
N GLU A 112 -9.00 18.97 -4.18
CA GLU A 112 -9.82 20.17 -4.40
C GLU A 112 -10.92 19.80 -5.40
N CYS A 113 -12.12 19.53 -4.87
CA CYS A 113 -13.24 19.06 -5.67
C CYS A 113 -13.77 20.14 -6.61
N PHE A 114 -14.17 19.74 -7.82
CA PHE A 114 -14.77 20.66 -8.79
C PHE A 114 -16.14 21.15 -8.34
N ASP A 115 -16.92 20.30 -7.66
CA ASP A 115 -18.16 20.72 -7.01
C ASP A 115 -17.83 21.32 -5.63
N PRO A 116 -18.05 22.63 -5.40
CA PRO A 116 -17.78 23.26 -4.11
C PRO A 116 -18.67 22.74 -2.97
N LYS A 117 -19.76 22.02 -3.27
CA LYS A 117 -20.60 21.34 -2.27
C LYS A 117 -20.06 19.98 -1.85
N ASP A 118 -19.18 19.39 -2.65
CA ASP A 118 -18.50 18.16 -2.28
C ASP A 118 -17.38 18.49 -1.29
N LYS A 119 -17.56 18.01 -0.06
CA LYS A 119 -16.59 18.17 1.05
C LYS A 119 -15.94 16.85 1.44
N SER A 120 -16.09 15.81 0.61
CA SER A 120 -15.44 14.52 0.85
C SER A 120 -13.94 14.59 0.53
N ASP A 121 -13.14 13.79 1.24
CA ASP A 121 -11.69 13.74 1.07
C ASP A 121 -11.24 13.33 -0.35
N ILE A 122 -12.13 12.69 -1.12
CA ILE A 122 -11.85 12.10 -2.45
C ILE A 122 -12.81 12.57 -3.55
N CYS A 123 -13.64 13.57 -3.30
CA CYS A 123 -14.64 14.08 -4.25
C CYS A 123 -15.64 13.02 -4.76
N ASN A 124 -16.11 12.14 -3.87
CA ASN A 124 -17.05 11.07 -4.23
C ASN A 124 -18.52 11.43 -4.01
N MET A 125 -18.85 12.57 -3.40
CA MET A 125 -20.23 12.99 -3.14
C MET A 125 -20.86 13.73 -4.32
N THR A 126 -20.04 14.20 -5.26
CA THR A 126 -20.51 14.84 -6.49
C THR A 126 -21.32 13.85 -7.30
N GLN A 127 -22.64 14.08 -7.36
CA GLN A 127 -23.55 13.32 -8.21
C GLN A 127 -23.33 13.75 -9.66
N ILE A 128 -22.89 12.84 -10.53
CA ILE A 128 -22.93 13.09 -11.96
C ILE A 128 -24.42 13.05 -12.32
N LYS A 129 -25.03 14.19 -12.61
CA LYS A 129 -26.33 14.18 -13.27
C LYS A 129 -26.11 13.41 -14.57
N ALA A 130 -26.77 12.26 -14.72
CA ALA A 130 -26.74 11.53 -15.97
C ALA A 130 -27.05 12.52 -17.09
N PRO A 131 -26.26 12.55 -18.19
CA PRO A 131 -26.67 13.33 -19.34
C PRO A 131 -28.05 12.82 -19.75
N GLU A 132 -29.00 13.74 -19.86
CA GLU A 132 -30.31 13.49 -20.43
C GLU A 132 -30.06 12.99 -21.87
N GLU A 133 -30.21 11.68 -22.09
CA GLU A 133 -30.02 10.94 -23.35
C GLU A 133 -29.14 11.61 -24.43
N SER A 134 -27.81 11.58 -24.28
CA SER A 134 -26.93 11.58 -25.46
C SER A 134 -26.48 10.14 -25.71
N ARG A 135 -27.33 9.41 -26.45
CA ARG A 135 -26.96 8.10 -27.02
C ARG A 135 -25.64 8.27 -27.77
N CYS A 136 -24.63 7.47 -27.42
CA CYS A 136 -23.53 7.23 -28.34
C CYS A 136 -24.15 6.58 -29.59
N SER A 137 -24.31 7.37 -30.66
CA SER A 137 -24.61 6.83 -31.97
C SER A 137 -23.40 6.03 -32.44
N SER A 138 -23.61 4.73 -32.58
CA SER A 138 -22.68 3.74 -33.12
C SER A 138 -22.19 4.09 -34.53
#